data_AF-A0A7C7PY25-F1
#
_entry.id   AF-A0A7C7PY25-F1
#
_cell.length_a   1.000
_cell.length_b   1.000
_cell.length_c   1.000
_cell.angle_alpha   90.00
_cell.angle_beta   90.00
_cell.angle_gamma   90.00
#
_symmetry.space_group_name_H-M   'P 1'
#
loop_
_entity.id
_entity.type
_entity.pdbx_description
1 polymer ?
#
loop_
_entity_poly.entity_id
_entity_poly.type
_entity_poly.pdbx_seq_one_letter_code
_entity_poly.pdbx_strand_id
1 'polypeptide(L)'
;MQNHIETQIADSDRARFARCIEASKRVNWDIDRDVIRGRVFDTDETFLPQGLSKVQELDFLTDAEQRFLSRIQGRTYAYIFGLVERFINAKVLDLSRAHALGDQTALEALVRFSEEELKHQELFRRIEALAEEQMPPGYKQAGDRDAIAAAVLSMESWAVLML
;
A
#
# COMPACT_ATOMS: atom_id res chain seq x y z
N MET A 1 32.02 -6.69 -25.76
CA MET A 1 30.96 -5.66 -25.64
C MET A 1 29.86 -6.11 -24.69
N GLN A 2 29.31 -7.33 -24.82
CA GLN A 2 28.27 -7.90 -23.95
C GLN A 2 28.60 -7.82 -22.43
N ASN A 3 29.76 -8.33 -22.00
CA ASN A 3 30.14 -8.33 -20.58
C ASN A 3 30.27 -6.92 -19.97
N HIS A 4 30.62 -5.90 -20.76
CA HIS A 4 30.75 -4.54 -20.25
C HIS A 4 29.38 -3.89 -19.99
N ILE A 5 28.39 -4.22 -20.82
CA ILE A 5 27.01 -3.74 -20.67
C ILE A 5 26.35 -4.42 -19.46
N GLU A 6 26.54 -5.74 -19.28
CA GLU A 6 26.01 -6.47 -18.13
C GLU A 6 26.58 -5.97 -16.80
N THR A 7 27.88 -5.66 -16.73
CA THR A 7 28.49 -5.07 -15.53
C THR A 7 27.94 -3.67 -15.24
N GLN A 8 27.75 -2.83 -16.27
CA GLN A 8 27.17 -1.48 -16.08
C GLN A 8 25.71 -1.53 -15.60
N ILE A 9 24.91 -2.47 -16.09
CA ILE A 9 23.52 -2.65 -15.64
C ILE A 9 23.49 -3.12 -14.18
N ALA A 10 24.33 -4.10 -13.82
CA ALA A 10 24.44 -4.58 -12.45
C ALA A 10 24.87 -3.47 -11.46
N ASP A 11 25.85 -2.64 -11.85
CA ASP A 11 26.28 -1.49 -11.05
C ASP A 11 25.18 -0.42 -10.91
N SER A 12 24.41 -0.17 -11.98
CA SER A 12 23.26 0.73 -11.96
C SER A 12 22.15 0.24 -11.03
N ASP A 13 21.81 -1.05 -11.08
CA ASP A 13 20.77 -1.63 -10.24
C ASP A 13 21.19 -1.70 -8.76
N ARG A 14 22.43 -2.07 -8.48
CA ARG A 14 23.00 -1.97 -7.12
C ARG A 14 22.92 -0.54 -6.59
N ALA A 15 23.24 0.47 -7.41
CA ALA A 15 23.12 1.86 -7.02
C ALA A 15 21.65 2.28 -6.77
N ARG A 16 20.68 1.70 -7.48
CA ARG A 16 19.24 1.92 -7.23
C ARG A 16 18.82 1.34 -5.89
N PHE A 17 19.17 0.09 -5.60
CA PHE A 17 18.87 -0.54 -4.32
C PHE A 17 19.52 0.19 -3.14
N ALA A 18 20.77 0.63 -3.28
CA ALA A 18 21.43 1.45 -2.27
C ALA A 18 20.65 2.74 -1.96
N ARG A 19 20.08 3.40 -2.97
CA ARG A 19 19.22 4.59 -2.73
C ARG A 19 17.93 4.25 -1.99
N CYS A 20 17.30 3.11 -2.28
CA CYS A 20 16.12 2.66 -1.53
C CYS A 20 16.45 2.42 -0.05
N ILE A 21 17.61 1.82 0.24
CA ILE A 21 18.09 1.60 1.60
C ILE A 21 18.28 2.93 2.34
N GLU A 22 18.97 3.89 1.73
CA GLU A 22 19.20 5.20 2.34
C GLU A 22 17.89 5.97 2.54
N ALA A 23 16.94 5.86 1.61
CA ALA A 23 15.61 6.45 1.75
C ALA A 23 14.83 5.85 2.92
N SER A 24 14.77 4.51 3.02
CA SER A 24 14.11 3.78 4.12
C SER A 24 14.72 4.14 5.48
N LYS A 25 16.05 4.18 5.59
CA LYS A 25 16.74 4.57 6.84
C LYS A 25 16.42 6.01 7.26
N ARG A 26 16.32 6.93 6.30
CA ARG A 26 16.05 8.35 6.55
C ARG A 26 14.59 8.60 6.92
N VAL A 27 13.66 7.85 6.34
CA VAL A 27 12.21 8.02 6.52
C VAL A 27 11.66 6.82 7.30
N ASN A 28 11.99 6.77 8.59
CA ASN A 28 11.43 5.77 9.49
C ASN A 28 10.37 6.41 10.39
N TRP A 29 9.11 6.11 10.09
CA TRP A 29 7.93 6.65 10.77
C TRP A 29 7.22 5.55 11.55
N ASP A 30 6.53 5.98 12.61
CA ASP A 30 5.73 5.14 13.50
C ASP A 30 4.24 5.46 13.35
N ILE A 31 3.41 4.40 13.29
CA ILE A 31 1.96 4.54 13.08
C ILE A 31 1.33 5.38 14.21
N ASP A 32 1.69 5.12 15.46
CA ASP A 32 1.07 5.77 16.61
C ASP A 32 1.59 7.18 16.82
N ARG A 33 2.91 7.38 16.78
CA ARG A 33 3.57 8.65 17.11
C ARG A 33 3.56 9.66 15.97
N ASP A 34 3.62 9.21 14.72
CA ASP A 34 3.80 10.10 13.57
C ASP A 34 2.52 10.23 12.73
N VAL A 35 1.76 9.15 12.55
CA VAL A 35 0.63 9.09 11.59
C VAL A 35 -0.76 9.17 12.20
N ILE A 36 -1.13 8.33 13.18
CA ILE A 36 -2.48 8.35 13.79
C ILE A 36 -2.51 9.36 14.93
N ARG A 37 -1.53 9.34 15.84
CA ARG A 37 -1.38 10.33 16.92
C ARG A 37 -2.65 10.50 17.78
N GLY A 38 -3.36 9.40 18.02
CA GLY A 38 -4.62 9.39 18.78
C GLY A 38 -5.78 10.13 18.10
N ARG A 39 -5.68 10.47 16.81
CA ARG A 39 -6.76 11.11 16.07
C ARG A 39 -7.88 10.14 15.76
N VAL A 40 -9.08 10.70 15.64
CA VAL A 40 -10.28 10.06 15.13
C VAL A 40 -10.73 10.78 13.86
N PHE A 41 -11.55 10.11 13.05
CA PHE A 41 -12.13 10.74 11.88
C PHE A 41 -13.27 11.70 12.25
N ASP A 42 -13.26 12.88 11.64
CA ASP A 42 -14.33 13.86 11.77
C ASP A 42 -15.46 13.55 10.79
N THR A 43 -16.67 13.36 11.29
CA THR A 43 -17.83 12.97 10.47
C THR A 43 -18.38 14.11 9.61
N ASP A 44 -17.98 15.36 9.87
CA ASP A 44 -18.32 16.52 9.07
C ASP A 44 -17.37 16.72 7.87
N GLU A 45 -16.27 15.94 7.80
CA GLU A 45 -15.25 16.02 6.77
C GLU A 45 -15.36 14.89 5.72
N THR A 46 -14.73 15.12 4.56
CA THR A 46 -14.50 14.09 3.54
C THR A 46 -13.32 13.19 3.89
N PHE A 47 -13.38 11.88 3.61
CA PHE A 47 -12.26 10.96 3.88
C PHE A 47 -11.35 10.70 2.67
N LEU A 48 -11.77 11.13 1.48
CA LEU A 48 -10.98 10.94 0.26
C LEU A 48 -10.86 12.27 -0.49
N PRO A 49 -9.65 12.65 -0.95
CA PRO A 49 -9.46 13.88 -1.72
C PRO A 49 -10.36 13.94 -2.96
N GLN A 50 -10.89 15.12 -3.27
CA GLN A 50 -11.83 15.33 -4.39
C GLN A 50 -11.32 14.81 -5.74
N GLY A 51 -10.01 14.89 -5.98
CA GLY A 51 -9.39 14.40 -7.21
C GLY A 51 -9.52 12.88 -7.40
N LEU A 52 -9.59 12.12 -6.30
CA LEU A 52 -9.80 10.66 -6.31
C LEU A 52 -11.28 10.30 -6.14
N SER A 53 -11.98 11.04 -5.28
CA SER A 53 -13.37 10.77 -4.91
C SER A 53 -14.35 11.03 -6.05
N LYS A 54 -14.16 12.14 -6.77
CA LYS A 54 -15.02 12.58 -7.88
C LYS A 54 -16.50 12.76 -7.53
N VAL A 55 -16.87 12.70 -6.24
CA VAL A 55 -18.27 12.82 -5.78
C VAL A 55 -18.89 14.18 -6.09
N GLN A 56 -18.08 15.22 -6.22
CA GLN A 56 -18.51 16.55 -6.64
C GLN A 56 -19.02 16.61 -8.08
N GLU A 57 -18.74 15.58 -8.89
CA GLU A 57 -19.25 15.46 -10.26
C GLU A 57 -20.66 14.82 -10.31
N LEU A 58 -21.19 14.40 -9.16
CA LEU A 58 -22.52 13.79 -9.02
C LEU A 58 -23.55 14.85 -8.59
N ASP A 59 -24.08 15.59 -9.57
CA ASP A 59 -24.98 16.72 -9.38
C ASP A 59 -26.34 16.38 -8.72
N PHE A 60 -26.74 15.11 -8.75
CA PHE A 60 -27.96 14.62 -8.11
C PHE A 60 -27.83 14.41 -6.60
N LEU A 61 -26.62 14.49 -6.03
CA LEU A 61 -26.36 14.34 -4.60
C LEU A 61 -26.31 15.70 -3.91
N THR A 62 -26.97 15.81 -2.76
CA THR A 62 -26.78 16.94 -1.84
C THR A 62 -25.35 16.94 -1.27
N ASP A 63 -24.90 18.09 -0.74
CA ASP A 63 -23.56 18.19 -0.13
C ASP A 63 -23.36 17.17 1.01
N ALA A 64 -24.41 16.87 1.78
CA ALA A 64 -24.36 15.89 2.84
C ALA A 64 -24.18 14.46 2.30
N GLU A 65 -24.87 14.11 1.22
CA GLU A 65 -24.73 12.81 0.55
C GLU A 65 -23.38 12.67 -0.13
N GLN A 66 -22.85 13.73 -0.76
CA GLN A 66 -21.51 13.73 -1.33
C GLN A 66 -20.44 13.49 -0.25
N ARG A 67 -20.54 14.18 0.90
CA ARG A 67 -19.65 13.93 2.05
C ARG A 67 -19.76 12.49 2.54
N PHE A 68 -20.97 11.97 2.69
CA PHE A 68 -21.17 10.59 3.12
C PHE A 68 -20.59 9.58 2.12
N LEU A 69 -20.79 9.79 0.82
CA LEU A 69 -20.23 8.95 -0.22
C LEU A 69 -18.69 9.02 -0.25
N SER A 70 -18.10 10.20 -0.06
CA SER A 70 -16.64 10.34 0.09
C SER A 70 -16.11 9.54 1.28
N ARG A 71 -16.85 9.48 2.40
CA ARG A 71 -16.49 8.65 3.56
C ARG A 71 -16.53 7.17 3.26
N ILE A 72 -17.57 6.70 2.55
CA ILE A 72 -17.66 5.31 2.05
C ILE A 72 -16.46 5.00 1.15
N GLN A 73 -16.13 5.91 0.22
CA GLN A 73 -14.98 5.75 -0.68
C GLN A 73 -13.66 5.73 0.09
N GLY A 74 -13.46 6.60 1.07
CA GLY A 74 -12.25 6.63 1.90
C GLY A 74 -12.06 5.35 2.73
N ARG A 75 -13.13 4.85 3.37
CA ARG A 75 -13.11 3.56 4.09
C ARG A 75 -12.80 2.41 3.12
N THR A 76 -13.41 2.42 1.94
CA THR A 76 -13.17 1.42 0.89
C THR A 76 -11.74 1.48 0.35
N TYR A 77 -11.19 2.67 0.19
CA TYR A 77 -9.81 2.86 -0.23
C TYR A 77 -8.85 2.24 0.79
N ALA A 78 -9.03 2.49 2.08
CA ALA A 78 -8.22 1.87 3.13
C ALA A 78 -8.33 0.34 3.12
N TYR A 79 -9.54 -0.21 2.95
CA TYR A 79 -9.74 -1.65 2.79
C TYR A 79 -8.98 -2.23 1.58
N ILE A 80 -9.10 -1.60 0.40
CA ILE A 80 -8.45 -2.06 -0.83
C ILE A 80 -6.93 -2.01 -0.69
N PHE A 81 -6.36 -0.93 -0.16
CA PHE A 81 -4.92 -0.83 0.04
C PHE A 81 -4.41 -1.89 1.02
N GLY A 82 -5.09 -2.09 2.15
CA GLY A 82 -4.73 -3.16 3.08
C GLY A 82 -4.80 -4.57 2.46
N LEU A 83 -5.62 -4.76 1.42
CA LEU A 83 -5.68 -5.99 0.63
C LEU A 83 -4.54 -6.07 -0.40
N VAL A 84 -4.27 -4.99 -1.14
CA VAL A 84 -3.24 -4.91 -2.19
C VAL A 84 -1.85 -5.15 -1.63
N GLU A 85 -1.51 -4.47 -0.53
CA GLU A 85 -0.18 -4.60 0.09
C GLU A 85 0.14 -6.04 0.51
N ARG A 86 -0.90 -6.82 0.84
CA ARG A 86 -0.74 -8.21 1.25
C ARG A 86 -0.11 -9.08 0.17
N PHE A 87 -0.57 -8.97 -1.09
CA PHE A 87 -0.02 -9.77 -2.18
C PHE A 87 1.23 -9.14 -2.80
N ILE A 88 1.36 -7.80 -2.79
CA ILE A 88 2.60 -7.14 -3.24
C ILE A 88 3.77 -7.58 -2.35
N ASN A 89 3.61 -7.50 -1.03
CA ASN A 89 4.67 -7.89 -0.11
C ASN A 89 5.01 -9.38 -0.24
N ALA A 90 4.01 -10.26 -0.35
CA ALA A 90 4.23 -11.69 -0.58
C ALA A 90 5.03 -11.95 -1.87
N LYS A 91 4.72 -11.23 -2.96
CA LYS A 91 5.46 -11.34 -4.23
C LYS A 91 6.89 -10.84 -4.11
N VAL A 92 7.12 -9.72 -3.41
CA VAL A 92 8.47 -9.18 -3.19
C VAL A 92 9.34 -10.14 -2.37
N LEU A 93 8.77 -10.78 -1.34
CA LEU A 93 9.47 -11.80 -0.57
C LEU A 93 9.82 -13.05 -1.40
N ASP A 94 8.98 -13.42 -2.36
CA ASP A 94 9.29 -14.52 -3.27
C ASP A 94 10.46 -14.15 -4.22
N LEU A 95 10.42 -12.94 -4.79
CA LEU A 95 11.48 -12.43 -5.67
C LEU A 95 12.81 -12.24 -4.93
N SER A 96 12.79 -11.86 -3.66
CA SER A 96 14.01 -11.63 -2.86
C SER A 96 14.83 -12.90 -2.66
N ARG A 97 14.22 -14.09 -2.75
CA ARG A 97 14.91 -15.38 -2.67
C ARG A 97 16.02 -15.53 -3.72
N ALA A 98 15.84 -14.94 -4.91
CA ALA A 98 16.86 -14.96 -5.96
C ALA A 98 18.16 -14.23 -5.54
N HIS A 99 18.08 -13.33 -4.56
CA HIS A 99 19.20 -12.55 -4.05
C HIS A 99 19.79 -13.10 -2.74
N ALA A 100 19.21 -14.17 -2.16
CA ALA A 100 19.53 -14.64 -0.81
C ALA A 100 21.04 -14.86 -0.56
N LEU A 101 21.74 -15.50 -1.51
CA LEU A 101 23.19 -15.72 -1.47
C LEU A 101 23.94 -14.89 -2.54
N GLY A 102 23.25 -13.97 -3.19
CA GLY A 102 23.77 -13.14 -4.28
C GLY A 102 24.01 -11.70 -3.81
N ASP A 103 23.45 -10.75 -4.55
CA ASP A 103 23.58 -9.33 -4.23
C ASP A 103 22.91 -8.96 -2.90
N GLN A 104 23.72 -8.83 -1.85
CA GLN A 104 23.25 -8.47 -0.51
C GLN A 104 22.66 -7.06 -0.44
N THR A 105 23.06 -6.15 -1.33
CA THR A 105 22.46 -4.81 -1.41
C THR A 105 21.02 -4.89 -1.93
N ALA A 106 20.76 -5.74 -2.92
CA ALA A 106 19.40 -5.99 -3.40
C ALA A 106 18.56 -6.68 -2.32
N LEU A 107 19.11 -7.70 -1.65
CA LEU A 107 18.42 -8.39 -0.56
C LEU A 107 18.04 -7.44 0.58
N GLU A 108 18.97 -6.61 1.08
CA GLU A 108 18.66 -5.63 2.13
C GLU A 108 17.56 -4.66 1.68
N ALA A 109 17.64 -4.14 0.45
CA ALA A 109 16.65 -3.21 -0.06
C ALA A 109 15.24 -3.83 -0.13
N LEU A 110 15.12 -5.09 -0.58
CA LEU A 110 13.83 -5.79 -0.66
C LEU A 110 13.28 -6.15 0.72
N VAL A 111 14.13 -6.53 1.67
CA VAL A 111 13.71 -6.79 3.07
C VAL A 111 13.19 -5.50 3.72
N ARG A 112 13.88 -4.37 3.53
CA ARG A 112 13.43 -3.06 4.02
C ARG A 112 12.13 -2.61 3.37
N PHE A 113 11.98 -2.83 2.06
CA PHE A 113 10.72 -2.59 1.36
C PHE A 113 9.58 -3.38 2.01
N SER A 114 9.77 -4.68 2.25
CA SER A 114 8.78 -5.53 2.93
C SER A 114 8.43 -5.04 4.33
N GLU A 115 9.39 -4.51 5.09
CA GLU A 115 9.13 -3.90 6.40
C GLU A 115 8.22 -2.67 6.28
N GLU A 116 8.46 -1.78 5.32
CA GLU A 116 7.61 -0.62 5.06
C GLU A 116 6.19 -1.01 4.64
N GLU A 117 6.03 -1.99 3.74
CA GLU A 117 4.69 -2.41 3.31
C GLU A 117 3.89 -3.12 4.42
N LEU A 118 4.56 -3.81 5.34
CA LEU A 118 3.89 -4.33 6.54
C LEU A 118 3.37 -3.19 7.43
N LYS A 119 4.10 -2.08 7.54
CA LYS A 119 3.63 -0.88 8.26
C LYS A 119 2.44 -0.24 7.53
N HIS A 120 2.46 -0.14 6.20
CA HIS A 120 1.31 0.36 5.44
C HIS A 120 0.08 -0.54 5.60
N GLN A 121 0.25 -1.86 5.52
CA GLN A 121 -0.84 -2.81 5.71
C GLN A 121 -1.50 -2.65 7.09
N GLU A 122 -0.69 -2.51 8.15
CA GLU A 122 -1.19 -2.28 9.50
C GLU A 122 -1.85 -0.90 9.64
N LEU A 123 -1.27 0.14 9.05
CA LEU A 123 -1.83 1.49 9.04
C LEU A 123 -3.22 1.49 8.39
N PHE A 124 -3.38 0.91 7.20
CA PHE A 124 -4.66 0.87 6.50
C PHE A 124 -5.70 0.02 7.22
N ARG A 125 -5.29 -1.07 7.87
CA ARG A 125 -6.17 -1.85 8.75
C ARG A 125 -6.70 -1.02 9.92
N ARG A 126 -5.85 -0.21 10.53
CA ARG A 126 -6.24 0.68 11.64
C ARG A 126 -7.10 1.86 11.17
N ILE A 127 -6.78 2.44 10.01
CA ILE A 127 -7.61 3.49 9.39
C ILE A 127 -9.02 2.97 9.11
N GLU A 128 -9.16 1.75 8.59
CA GLU A 128 -10.46 1.15 8.32
C GLU A 128 -11.27 0.96 9.61
N ALA A 129 -10.65 0.49 10.69
CA ALA A 129 -11.27 0.37 12.00
C ALA A 129 -11.67 1.74 12.60
N LEU A 130 -10.82 2.76 12.48
CA LEU A 130 -11.14 4.11 12.93
C LEU A 130 -12.32 4.71 12.14
N ALA A 131 -12.42 4.41 10.85
CA ALA A 131 -13.57 4.82 10.05
C ALA A 131 -14.84 4.07 10.46
N GLU A 132 -14.73 2.79 10.82
CA GLU A 132 -15.84 1.99 11.34
C GLU A 132 -16.46 2.58 12.60
N GLU A 133 -15.65 3.04 13.54
CA GLU A 133 -16.13 3.66 14.79
C GLU A 133 -17.01 4.90 14.56
N GLN A 134 -16.81 5.59 13.44
CA GLN A 134 -17.47 6.87 13.13
C GLN A 134 -18.59 6.73 12.09
N MET A 135 -18.73 5.57 11.45
CA MET A 135 -19.69 5.35 10.38
C MET A 135 -20.86 4.44 10.82
N PRO A 136 -22.06 4.63 10.25
CA PRO A 136 -23.17 3.73 10.51
C PRO A 136 -22.82 2.26 10.18
N PRO A 137 -23.44 1.28 10.87
CA PRO A 137 -23.23 -0.13 10.56
C PRO A 137 -23.76 -0.47 9.17
N GLY A 138 -23.19 -1.52 8.55
CA GLY A 138 -23.66 -2.06 7.27
C GLY A 138 -22.61 -2.13 6.16
N TYR A 139 -21.44 -1.52 6.37
CA TYR A 139 -20.29 -1.72 5.49
C TYR A 139 -19.89 -3.20 5.45
N LYS A 140 -19.66 -3.74 4.25
CA LYS A 140 -19.24 -5.14 4.05
C LYS A 140 -18.03 -5.18 3.14
N GLN A 141 -17.02 -5.94 3.57
CA GLN A 141 -15.84 -6.21 2.77
C GLN A 141 -16.18 -7.16 1.61
N ALA A 142 -15.49 -6.98 0.48
CA ALA A 142 -15.85 -7.64 -0.78
C ALA A 142 -15.58 -9.15 -0.81
N GLY A 143 -14.74 -9.68 0.09
CA GLY A 143 -14.43 -11.10 0.15
C GLY A 143 -13.34 -11.44 1.15
N ASP A 144 -12.97 -12.72 1.20
CA ASP A 144 -11.84 -13.18 1.99
C ASP A 144 -10.52 -12.65 1.40
N ARG A 145 -9.72 -12.00 2.25
CA ARG A 145 -8.50 -11.31 1.81
C ARG A 145 -7.43 -12.29 1.33
N ASP A 146 -7.33 -13.45 1.96
CA ASP A 146 -6.36 -14.48 1.61
C ASP A 146 -6.73 -15.16 0.30
N ALA A 147 -8.02 -15.43 0.07
CA ALA A 147 -8.51 -15.98 -1.19
C ALA A 147 -8.24 -15.02 -2.36
N ILE A 148 -8.47 -13.71 -2.18
CA ILE A 148 -8.16 -12.72 -3.21
C ILE A 148 -6.66 -12.63 -3.45
N ALA A 149 -5.84 -12.55 -2.39
CA ALA A 149 -4.40 -12.51 -2.52
C ALA A 149 -3.85 -13.75 -3.24
N ALA A 150 -4.35 -14.95 -2.91
CA ALA A 150 -3.97 -16.18 -3.57
C ALA A 150 -4.34 -16.19 -5.06
N ALA A 151 -5.54 -15.70 -5.41
CA ALA A 151 -5.96 -15.56 -6.79
C ALA A 151 -5.04 -14.62 -7.58
N VAL A 152 -4.70 -13.46 -7.02
CA VAL A 152 -3.77 -12.51 -7.66
C VAL A 152 -2.38 -13.13 -7.80
N LEU A 153 -1.84 -13.77 -6.75
CA LEU A 153 -0.52 -14.38 -6.76
C LEU A 153 -0.37 -15.56 -7.73
N SER A 154 -1.47 -16.16 -8.18
CA SER A 154 -1.48 -17.19 -9.23
C SER A 154 -1.20 -16.64 -10.63
N MET A 155 -1.21 -15.32 -10.81
CA MET A 155 -0.89 -14.65 -12.07
C MET A 155 0.63 -14.52 -12.27
N GLU A 156 1.03 -14.23 -13.50
CA GLU A 156 2.42 -13.94 -13.85
C GLU A 156 2.99 -12.78 -13.01
N SER A 157 4.26 -12.85 -12.64
CA SER A 157 4.88 -11.87 -11.74
C SER A 157 4.78 -10.43 -12.24
N TRP A 158 4.86 -10.21 -13.55
CA TRP A 158 4.64 -8.88 -14.13
C TRP A 158 3.20 -8.38 -13.97
N ALA A 159 2.21 -9.25 -14.08
CA ALA A 159 0.82 -8.88 -13.87
C ALA A 159 0.57 -8.52 -12.39
N VAL A 160 1.20 -9.23 -11.46
CA VAL A 160 1.09 -8.93 -10.02
C VAL A 160 1.72 -7.59 -9.67
N LEU A 161 2.89 -7.26 -10.23
CA LEU A 161 3.64 -6.04 -9.90
C LEU A 161 3.11 -4.75 -10.55
N MET A 162 2.26 -4.86 -11.58
CA MET A 162 1.73 -3.71 -12.34
C MET A 162 0.27 -3.36 -12.00
N LEU A 163 -0.34 -4.04 -11.02
CA LEU A 163 -1.67 -3.73 -10.49
C LEU A 163 -1.68 -2.44 -9.67
#